data_AF-A0A9Q3GRY0-F1
#
_entry.id   AF-A0A9Q3GRY0-F1
#
_cell.length_a   1.000
_cell.length_b   1.000
_cell.length_c   1.000
_cell.angle_alpha   90.00
_cell.angle_beta   90.00
_cell.angle_gamma   90.00
#
_symmetry.space_group_name_H-M   'P 1'
#
loop_
_entity.id
_entity.type
_entity.pdbx_description
1 polymer ?
#
loop_
_entity_poly.entity_id
_entity_poly.type
_entity_poly.pdbx_seq_one_letter_code
_entity_poly.pdbx_strand_id
1 'polypeptide(L)'
;MIKIQEPRKPWEIVHMDWVTGLPPGGDRSYNAYLVIVDRFSKTPIFLPCHKDDTAMDAALLIWNRVISWTGILTNIISDGDLRFTSALWTNIHQLFGAKLYFSAAYHPQTDGLAERMIQTLEDMVRRLCAYGLEFNNCDGLTHDWCTLSQALELA
;
A
#
# COMPACT_ATOMS: atom_id res chain seq x y z
N MET A 1 -13.00 14.06 -16.47
CA MET A 1 -12.01 13.00 -16.74
C MET A 1 -10.64 13.53 -16.31
N ILE A 2 -10.06 13.03 -15.22
CA ILE A 2 -8.73 13.48 -14.76
C ILE A 2 -7.70 12.64 -15.51
N LYS A 3 -6.97 13.26 -16.43
CA LYS A 3 -5.85 12.61 -17.11
C LYS A 3 -4.66 12.64 -16.15
N ILE A 4 -4.33 11.48 -15.57
CA ILE A 4 -3.16 11.34 -14.70
C ILE A 4 -1.92 11.44 -15.59
N GLN A 5 -1.05 12.42 -15.32
CA GLN A 5 0.19 12.59 -16.07
C GLN A 5 1.18 11.48 -15.69
N GLU A 6 2.08 11.11 -16.60
CA GLU A 6 3.17 10.20 -16.24
C GLU A 6 4.08 10.86 -15.19
N PRO A 7 4.48 10.14 -14.13
CA PRO A 7 5.38 10.66 -13.12
C PRO A 7 6.76 10.91 -13.74
N ARG A 8 7.44 11.96 -13.28
CA ARG A 8 8.78 12.35 -13.75
C ARG A 8 9.88 11.88 -12.80
N LYS A 9 9.53 11.56 -11.56
CA LYS A 9 10.45 11.05 -10.53
C LYS A 9 9.78 9.98 -9.66
N PRO A 10 10.57 9.13 -8.98
CA PRO A 10 10.04 8.19 -7.99
C PRO A 10 9.17 8.88 -6.94
N TRP A 11 8.11 8.19 -6.52
CA TRP A 11 7.18 8.59 -5.44
C TRP A 11 6.33 9.83 -5.73
N GLU A 12 6.34 10.33 -6.97
CA GLU A 12 5.49 11.45 -7.38
C GLU A 12 4.02 11.04 -7.47
N ILE A 13 3.76 9.83 -7.97
CA ILE A 13 2.43 9.25 -8.11
C ILE A 13 2.46 7.84 -7.53
N VAL A 14 1.61 7.59 -6.54
CA VAL A 14 1.48 6.28 -5.92
C VAL A 14 0.07 5.74 -6.03
N HIS A 15 -0.01 4.43 -6.14
CA HIS A 15 -1.26 3.69 -6.03
C HIS A 15 -1.32 3.00 -4.68
N MET A 16 -2.47 3.03 -4.04
CA MET A 16 -2.65 2.46 -2.71
C MET A 16 -3.90 1.57 -2.68
N ASP A 17 -3.79 0.42 -2.03
CA ASP A 17 -4.91 -0.52 -1.86
C ASP A 17 -4.76 -1.35 -0.59
N TRP A 18 -5.88 -1.86 -0.07
CA TRP A 18 -5.94 -2.68 1.14
C TRP A 18 -6.21 -4.14 0.83
N VAL A 19 -5.23 -4.99 1.09
CA VAL A 19 -5.43 -6.44 1.08
C VAL A 19 -5.91 -6.86 2.47
N THR A 20 -7.19 -7.19 2.61
CA THR A 20 -7.78 -7.58 3.90
C THR A 20 -8.20 -9.05 3.93
N GLY A 21 -8.54 -9.56 5.12
CA GLY A 21 -8.99 -10.94 5.29
C GLY A 21 -7.86 -11.96 5.28
N LEU A 22 -6.65 -11.52 5.62
CA LEU A 22 -5.48 -12.39 5.76
C LEU A 22 -5.54 -13.14 7.12
N PRO A 23 -4.99 -14.36 7.20
CA PRO A 23 -4.82 -15.03 8.49
C PRO A 23 -3.94 -14.20 9.41
N PRO A 24 -4.14 -14.24 10.75
CA PRO A 24 -3.31 -13.51 11.70
C PRO A 24 -1.82 -13.82 11.51
N GLY A 25 -1.01 -12.77 11.35
CA GLY A 25 0.41 -12.87 11.05
C GLY A 25 1.32 -12.00 11.94
N GLY A 26 2.54 -12.47 12.15
CA GLY A 26 3.58 -11.87 12.99
C GLY A 26 3.20 -11.76 14.47
N ASP A 27 4.10 -11.16 15.27
CA ASP A 27 3.93 -11.02 16.73
C ASP A 27 2.73 -10.14 17.15
N ARG A 28 2.22 -9.34 16.21
CA ARG A 28 1.12 -8.39 16.44
C ARG A 28 -0.22 -8.86 15.84
N SER A 29 -0.27 -10.09 15.31
CA SER A 29 -1.48 -10.67 14.72
C SER A 29 -2.13 -9.76 13.67
N TYR A 30 -1.31 -9.22 12.76
CA TYR A 30 -1.78 -8.45 11.62
C TYR A 30 -2.71 -9.30 10.75
N ASN A 31 -3.69 -8.68 10.09
CA ASN A 31 -4.68 -9.40 9.29
C ASN A 31 -5.01 -8.68 7.97
N ALA A 32 -4.21 -7.68 7.63
CA ALA A 32 -4.28 -6.93 6.40
C ALA A 32 -2.91 -6.38 6.00
N TYR A 33 -2.80 -5.97 4.74
CA TYR A 33 -1.73 -5.14 4.21
C TYR A 33 -2.30 -3.85 3.64
N LEU A 34 -1.60 -2.75 3.87
CA LEU A 34 -1.65 -1.59 2.98
C LEU A 34 -0.54 -1.74 1.94
N VAL A 35 -0.94 -1.92 0.69
CA VAL A 35 -0.03 -2.02 -0.45
C VAL A 35 0.10 -0.66 -1.09
N ILE A 36 1.33 -0.21 -1.31
CA ILE A 36 1.63 1.07 -1.95
C ILE A 36 2.56 0.80 -3.12
N VAL A 37 2.23 1.25 -4.32
CA VAL A 37 3.03 1.04 -5.51
C VAL A 37 3.42 2.38 -6.11
N ASP A 38 4.71 2.62 -6.25
CA ASP A 38 5.21 3.78 -7.00
C ASP A 38 4.99 3.59 -8.50
N ARG A 39 4.27 4.53 -9.13
CA ARG A 39 4.00 4.46 -10.56
C ARG A 39 5.26 4.63 -11.40
N PHE A 40 6.28 5.34 -10.93
CA PHE A 40 7.51 5.57 -11.69
C PHE A 40 8.42 4.34 -11.72
N SER A 41 8.84 3.87 -10.54
CA SER A 41 9.78 2.75 -10.40
C SER A 41 9.13 1.38 -10.45
N LYS A 42 7.80 1.29 -10.28
CA LYS A 42 7.07 0.03 -10.07
C LYS A 42 7.50 -0.69 -8.79
N THR A 43 8.03 0.04 -7.82
CA THR A 43 8.41 -0.53 -6.53
C THR A 43 7.17 -0.66 -5.64
N PRO A 44 6.84 -1.87 -5.15
CA PRO A 44 5.82 -2.04 -4.13
C PRO A 44 6.38 -1.83 -2.73
N ILE A 45 5.52 -1.40 -1.82
CA ILE A 45 5.72 -1.38 -0.37
C ILE A 45 4.53 -2.11 0.25
N PHE A 46 4.82 -3.00 1.19
CA PHE A 46 3.82 -3.76 1.92
C PHE A 46 3.87 -3.36 3.40
N LEU A 47 2.83 -2.71 3.88
CA LEU A 47 2.74 -2.27 5.28
C LEU A 47 1.76 -3.16 6.04
N PRO A 48 2.23 -4.07 6.91
CA PRO A 48 1.35 -4.92 7.72
C PRO A 48 0.49 -4.05 8.64
N CYS A 49 -0.80 -4.34 8.69
CA CYS A 49 -1.79 -3.54 9.38
C CYS A 49 -2.98 -4.39 9.84
N HIS A 50 -3.93 -3.75 10.50
CA HIS A 50 -5.20 -4.38 10.86
C HIS A 50 -6.31 -3.88 9.94
N LYS A 51 -7.22 -4.78 9.55
CA LYS A 51 -8.38 -4.44 8.72
C LYS A 51 -9.27 -3.37 9.36
N ASP A 52 -9.26 -3.33 10.69
CA ASP A 52 -10.06 -2.43 11.53
C ASP A 52 -9.28 -1.15 11.92
N ASP A 53 -8.09 -0.94 11.36
CA ASP A 53 -7.29 0.27 11.58
C ASP A 53 -8.08 1.52 11.20
N THR A 54 -8.01 2.52 12.07
CA THR A 54 -8.66 3.80 11.81
C THR A 54 -7.91 4.59 10.73
N ALA A 55 -8.54 5.64 10.21
CA ALA A 55 -7.85 6.57 9.32
C ALA A 55 -6.60 7.20 9.96
N MET A 56 -6.58 7.37 11.30
CA MET A 56 -5.41 7.88 12.01
C MET A 56 -4.28 6.86 12.07
N ASP A 57 -4.61 5.60 12.32
CA ASP A 57 -3.62 4.51 12.35
C ASP A 57 -2.97 4.34 10.97
N ALA A 58 -3.78 4.34 9.90
CA ALA A 58 -3.30 4.34 8.52
C ALA A 58 -2.39 5.54 8.23
N ALA A 59 -2.79 6.74 8.66
CA ALA A 59 -2.01 7.95 8.43
C ALA A 59 -0.65 7.92 9.13
N LEU A 60 -0.63 7.47 10.39
CA LEU A 60 0.61 7.30 11.16
C LEU A 60 1.50 6.22 10.54
N LEU A 61 0.92 5.12 10.08
CA LEU A 61 1.65 4.04 9.41
C LEU A 61 2.37 4.55 8.15
N ILE A 62 1.66 5.27 7.27
CA ILE A 62 2.22 5.85 6.05
C ILE A 62 3.28 6.91 6.39
N TRP A 63 3.00 7.77 7.37
CA TRP A 63 3.94 8.81 7.79
C TRP A 63 5.29 8.22 8.23
N ASN A 64 5.23 7.25 9.13
CA ASN A 64 6.42 6.65 9.72
C ASN A 64 7.21 5.80 8.71
N ARG A 65 6.50 5.06 7.86
CA ARG A 65 7.11 4.02 7.00
C ARG A 65 7.44 4.49 5.59
N VAL A 66 6.79 5.54 5.09
CA VAL A 66 6.91 5.96 3.69
C VAL A 66 7.39 7.40 3.62
N ILE A 67 6.61 8.34 4.15
CA ILE A 67 6.87 9.79 4.01
C ILE A 67 8.22 10.18 4.61
N SER A 68 8.66 9.50 5.67
CA SER A 68 9.94 9.72 6.34
C SER A 68 11.16 9.66 5.42
N TRP A 69 11.11 8.90 4.32
CA TRP A 69 12.23 8.78 3.37
C TRP A 69 11.85 9.09 1.91
N THR A 70 10.58 8.92 1.50
CA THR A 70 10.12 9.31 0.16
C THR A 70 9.85 10.81 0.04
N GLY A 71 9.61 11.48 1.17
CA GLY A 71 8.99 12.79 1.21
C GLY A 71 7.46 12.71 1.05
N ILE A 72 6.82 13.89 0.99
CA ILE A 72 5.36 14.01 0.93
C ILE A 72 4.83 13.44 -0.39
N LEU A 73 3.89 12.50 -0.29
CA LEU A 73 3.18 11.93 -1.43
C LEU A 73 2.21 12.97 -1.99
N THR A 74 2.51 13.51 -3.18
CA THR A 74 1.74 14.62 -3.75
C THR A 74 0.53 14.17 -4.54
N ASN A 75 0.56 12.95 -5.09
CA ASN A 75 -0.51 12.39 -5.92
C ASN A 75 -0.77 10.94 -5.51
N ILE A 76 -1.80 10.74 -4.69
CA ILE A 76 -2.23 9.42 -4.26
C ILE A 76 -3.45 9.01 -5.08
N ILE A 77 -3.40 7.82 -5.67
CA ILE A 77 -4.51 7.17 -6.34
C ILE A 77 -4.93 5.99 -5.46
N SER A 78 -6.14 6.05 -4.95
CA SER A 78 -6.73 4.98 -4.14
C SER A 78 -8.15 4.71 -4.63
N ASP A 79 -8.64 3.52 -4.34
CA ASP A 79 -10.08 3.27 -4.29
C ASP A 79 -10.71 4.12 -3.16
N GLY A 80 -12.00 4.40 -3.23
CA GLY A 80 -12.70 5.36 -2.37
C GLY A 80 -12.86 4.95 -0.90
N ASP A 81 -11.93 4.18 -0.33
CA ASP A 81 -11.97 3.72 1.06
C ASP A 81 -12.09 4.91 2.03
N LEU A 82 -12.98 4.75 3.02
CA LEU A 82 -13.26 5.75 4.04
C LEU A 82 -12.02 6.13 4.87
N ARG A 83 -11.04 5.24 4.97
CA ARG A 83 -9.75 5.49 5.64
C ARG A 83 -8.97 6.58 4.91
N PHE A 84 -9.01 6.59 3.57
CA PHE A 84 -8.35 7.60 2.76
C PHE A 84 -9.20 8.84 2.52
N THR A 85 -10.53 8.73 2.51
CA THR A 85 -11.43 9.88 2.30
C THR A 85 -11.77 10.64 3.58
N SER A 86 -11.18 10.26 4.72
CA SER A 86 -11.43 10.94 6.00
C SER A 86 -11.00 12.42 6.00
N ALA A 87 -11.68 13.23 6.81
CA ALA A 87 -11.33 14.64 7.00
C ALA A 87 -9.89 14.81 7.51
N LEU A 88 -9.40 13.86 8.31
CA LEU A 88 -8.03 13.82 8.78
C LEU A 88 -7.04 13.74 7.60
N TRP A 89 -7.22 12.79 6.69
CA TRP A 89 -6.33 12.60 5.55
C TRP A 89 -6.32 13.80 4.62
N THR A 90 -7.52 14.35 4.38
CA THR A 90 -7.71 15.57 3.59
C THR A 90 -6.97 16.76 4.22
N ASN A 91 -7.13 16.96 5.53
CA ASN A 91 -6.48 18.06 6.25
C ASN A 91 -4.96 17.90 6.30
N ILE A 92 -4.46 16.68 6.52
CA ILE A 92 -3.02 16.39 6.48
C ILE A 92 -2.43 16.80 5.12
N HIS A 93 -3.05 16.38 4.02
CA HIS A 93 -2.52 16.70 2.69
C HIS A 93 -2.65 18.19 2.34
N GLN A 94 -3.72 18.84 2.79
CA GLN A 94 -3.86 20.30 2.67
C GLN A 94 -2.74 21.05 3.41
N LEU A 95 -2.40 20.63 4.64
CA LEU A 95 -1.29 21.20 5.41
C LEU A 95 0.05 21.06 4.69
N PHE A 96 0.25 19.95 3.97
CA PHE A 96 1.47 19.67 3.22
C PHE A 96 1.46 20.20 1.77
N GLY A 97 0.41 20.90 1.34
CA GLY A 97 0.28 21.42 -0.02
C GLY A 97 0.14 20.32 -1.11
N ALA A 98 -0.19 19.09 -0.72
CA ALA A 98 -0.35 17.94 -1.59
C ALA A 98 -1.77 17.89 -2.20
N LYS A 99 -1.90 17.35 -3.42
CA LYS A 99 -3.18 17.21 -4.11
C LYS A 99 -3.63 15.75 -4.06
N LEU A 100 -4.58 15.45 -3.18
CA LEU A 100 -5.22 14.14 -3.15
C LEU A 100 -6.11 13.95 -4.39
N TYR A 101 -5.88 12.86 -5.12
CA TYR A 101 -6.71 12.46 -6.25
C TYR A 101 -7.44 11.17 -5.89
N PHE A 102 -8.58 11.30 -5.22
CA PHE A 102 -9.46 10.16 -5.01
C PHE A 102 -10.02 9.70 -6.36
N SER A 103 -9.76 8.45 -6.73
CA SER A 103 -10.42 7.89 -7.91
C SER A 103 -11.89 7.62 -7.54
N ALA A 104 -12.76 8.59 -7.85
CA ALA A 104 -14.19 8.38 -7.77
C ALA A 104 -14.57 7.39 -8.89
N ALA A 105 -14.73 6.11 -8.54
CA ALA A 105 -15.20 5.04 -9.40
C ALA A 105 -14.48 4.92 -10.77
N TYR A 106 -13.46 4.07 -10.78
CA TYR A 106 -13.11 3.16 -11.88
C TYR A 106 -13.37 3.66 -13.32
N HIS A 107 -12.33 4.20 -13.99
CA HIS A 107 -12.31 4.33 -15.45
C HIS A 107 -10.94 3.88 -16.01
N PRO A 108 -10.82 2.62 -16.45
CA PRO A 108 -9.55 1.92 -16.72
C PRO A 108 -8.89 2.29 -18.07
N GLN A 109 -9.01 3.54 -18.51
CA GLN A 109 -8.48 3.94 -19.83
C GLN A 109 -7.02 4.39 -19.84
N THR A 110 -6.43 4.68 -18.67
CA THR A 110 -5.08 5.25 -18.58
C THR A 110 -4.20 4.69 -17.45
N ASP A 111 -4.70 3.75 -16.65
CA ASP A 111 -4.00 3.26 -15.45
C ASP A 111 -3.87 1.74 -15.30
N GLY A 112 -4.18 0.99 -16.36
CA GLY A 112 -4.23 -0.47 -16.29
C GLY A 112 -2.91 -1.14 -15.91
N LEU A 113 -1.75 -0.47 -15.94
CA LEU A 113 -0.48 -1.08 -15.51
C LEU A 113 -0.32 -1.10 -13.99
N ALA A 114 -0.57 0.01 -13.31
CA ALA A 114 -0.47 0.05 -11.85
C ALA A 114 -1.62 -0.72 -11.21
N GLU A 115 -2.83 -0.65 -11.77
CA GLU A 115 -3.97 -1.47 -11.36
C GLU A 115 -3.66 -2.97 -11.47
N ARG A 116 -3.15 -3.43 -12.63
CA ARG A 116 -2.74 -4.84 -12.80
C ARG A 116 -1.62 -5.24 -11.84
N MET A 117 -0.71 -4.32 -11.54
CA MET A 117 0.36 -4.57 -10.59
C MET A 117 -0.20 -4.79 -9.18
N ILE A 118 -1.05 -3.89 -8.69
CA ILE A 118 -1.72 -4.07 -7.39
C ILE A 118 -2.47 -5.40 -7.35
N GLN A 119 -3.31 -5.70 -8.34
CA GLN A 119 -4.03 -6.97 -8.41
C GLN A 119 -3.10 -8.19 -8.35
N THR A 120 -1.97 -8.14 -9.07
CA THR A 120 -0.97 -9.23 -9.05
C THR A 120 -0.36 -9.38 -7.66
N LEU A 121 -0.06 -8.27 -6.97
CA LEU A 121 0.50 -8.27 -5.62
C LEU A 121 -0.54 -8.76 -4.60
N GLU A 122 -1.81 -8.38 -4.73
CA GLU A 122 -2.88 -8.88 -3.87
C GLU A 122 -3.02 -10.40 -3.99
N ASP A 123 -3.08 -10.90 -5.23
CA ASP A 123 -3.18 -12.33 -5.51
C ASP A 123 -1.97 -13.09 -4.98
N MET A 124 -0.78 -12.52 -5.11
CA MET A 124 0.45 -13.08 -4.55
C MET A 124 0.37 -13.18 -3.03
N VAL A 125 0.00 -12.09 -2.34
CA VAL A 125 -0.15 -12.06 -0.88
C VAL A 125 -1.17 -13.10 -0.42
N ARG A 126 -2.35 -13.15 -1.05
CA ARG A 126 -3.41 -14.11 -0.71
C ARG A 126 -2.93 -15.55 -0.88
N ARG A 127 -2.20 -15.85 -1.94
CA ARG A 127 -1.62 -17.19 -2.18
C ARG A 127 -0.58 -17.53 -1.12
N LEU A 128 0.37 -16.63 -0.85
CA LEU A 128 1.38 -16.84 0.19
C LEU A 128 0.74 -17.20 1.54
N CYS A 129 -0.30 -16.45 1.92
CA CYS A 129 -1.06 -16.70 3.14
C CYS A 129 -1.84 -18.03 3.11
N ALA A 130 -2.50 -18.34 2.00
CA ALA A 130 -3.33 -19.56 1.88
C ALA A 130 -2.52 -20.85 1.92
N TYR A 131 -1.29 -20.83 1.39
CA TYR A 131 -0.41 -21.99 1.43
C TYR A 131 0.30 -22.18 2.78
N GLY A 132 0.11 -21.26 3.74
CA GLY A 132 0.75 -21.32 5.06
C GLY A 132 2.26 -21.47 4.93
N LEU A 133 2.86 -20.78 3.94
CA LEU A 133 4.26 -20.96 3.62
C LEU A 133 5.11 -20.38 4.75
N GLU A 134 5.55 -21.29 5.62
CA GLU A 134 6.61 -21.07 6.57
C GLU A 134 7.94 -21.18 5.83
N PHE A 135 8.68 -20.07 5.75
CA PHE A 135 10.00 -20.07 5.13
C PHE A 135 11.05 -20.13 6.22
N ASN A 136 11.91 -21.15 6.17
CA ASN A 136 13.10 -21.20 7.01
C ASN A 136 14.17 -20.30 6.38
N ASN A 137 14.66 -19.30 7.13
CA ASN A 137 15.91 -18.65 6.77
C ASN A 137 17.11 -19.53 7.20
N CYS A 138 18.31 -19.09 6.83
CA CYS A 138 19.57 -19.73 7.24
C CYS A 138 19.79 -19.76 8.77
N ASP A 139 18.98 -19.05 9.55
CA ASP A 139 19.03 -19.00 11.01
C ASP A 139 18.00 -19.93 11.69
N GLY A 140 17.20 -20.68 10.91
CA GLY A 140 16.24 -21.65 11.43
C GLY A 140 14.95 -21.06 12.03
N LEU A 141 14.61 -19.81 11.70
CA LEU A 141 13.35 -19.19 12.11
C LEU A 141 12.28 -19.41 11.03
N THR A 142 11.09 -19.83 11.46
CA THR A 142 9.86 -19.80 10.65
C THR A 142 9.47 -18.34 10.43
N HIS A 143 9.56 -17.89 9.19
CA HIS A 143 9.05 -16.58 8.76
C HIS A 143 7.58 -16.71 8.35
N ASP A 144 6.74 -15.84 8.93
CA ASP A 144 5.35 -15.67 8.53
C ASP A 144 5.23 -14.63 7.40
N TRP A 145 4.09 -14.59 6.71
CA TRP A 145 3.80 -13.64 5.64
C TRP A 145 4.07 -12.19 6.02
N CYS A 146 3.94 -11.81 7.30
CA CYS A 146 4.28 -10.48 7.79
C CYS A 146 5.77 -10.12 7.61
N THR A 147 6.66 -11.09 7.72
CA THR A 147 8.13 -10.91 7.63
C THR A 147 8.66 -11.00 6.20
N LEU A 148 7.91 -11.66 5.30
CA LEU A 148 8.26 -11.77 3.88
C LEU A 148 8.07 -10.47 3.09
N SER A 149 7.24 -9.55 3.59
CA SER A 149 7.02 -8.23 2.98
C SER A 149 8.34 -7.53 2.62
N GLN A 150 9.29 -7.48 3.55
CA GLN A 150 10.59 -6.85 3.34
C GLN A 150 11.43 -7.54 2.27
N ALA A 151 11.30 -8.87 2.12
CA ALA A 151 11.99 -9.61 1.06
C ALA A 151 11.35 -9.35 -0.31
N LEU A 152 10.03 -9.19 -0.36
CA LEU A 152 9.28 -8.88 -1.59
C LEU A 152 9.50 -7.44 -2.08
N GLU A 153 9.85 -6.52 -1.18
CA GLU A 153 10.24 -5.14 -1.50
C GLU A 153 11.61 -5.05 -2.19
N LEU A 154 12.43 -6.11 -2.12
CA LEU A 154 13.82 -6.15 -2.61
C LEU A 154 14.05 -7.12 -3.79
N ALA A 155 13.02 -7.83 -4.23
CA ALA A 155 13.07 -8.83 -5.30
C ALA A 155 12.75 -8.24 -6.68
#